data_AF-A0A1E4TTJ0-F1
#
_entry.id   AF-A0A1E4TTJ0-F1
#
_cell.length_a   1.000
_cell.length_b   1.000
_cell.length_c   1.000
_cell.angle_alpha   90.00
_cell.angle_beta   90.00
_cell.angle_gamma   90.00
#
_symmetry.space_group_name_H-M   'P 1'
#
loop_
_entity.id
_entity.type
_entity.pdbx_description
1 polymer ?
#
loop_
_entity_poly.entity_id
_entity_poly.type
_entity_poly.pdbx_seq_one_letter_code
_entity_poly.pdbx_strand_id
1 'polypeptide(L)'
;MNNNRSSNNLEQQLTDTSSVISDISLLTTNTEQESFISNSVFSNDLSSISTANTSVNQESIIGSGSNNGNGNGKQLVITLEEALPSNFQDMYSPDTLIDVLPNGRPKFTKRDIIDWELNDIRALLIVDSLEPNWNNQIPVISSRENIFKIQYLPLDSSDNRIIQTLVESDIYRETNFHINFRVKSATYIVKTARQRHVRMLKDLYHIQDDLRDTELANTPFLRYELRNIVENFLLNLGVESQCRSDFKKNCSVVKKQKRQLYGLDNMMFIDDDGTVSNRSDAKTLLKKAIINSANNCGSVNVNRNNMTFKLSQEEKAKLWYDVQLNIYRRLELDWQPDNIR
;
A
#
# COMPACT_ATOMS: atom_id res chain seq x y z
N MET A 1 32.98 -69.99 16.85
CA MET A 1 33.01 -70.22 18.31
C MET A 1 32.39 -69.02 18.99
N ASN A 2 31.24 -69.21 19.64
CA ASN A 2 30.77 -68.65 20.93
C ASN A 2 31.19 -67.21 21.29
N ASN A 3 30.35 -66.27 21.73
CA ASN A 3 29.10 -66.40 22.50
C ASN A 3 28.30 -65.09 22.52
N ASN A 4 26.98 -65.24 22.63
CA ASN A 4 26.02 -64.26 23.13
C ASN A 4 26.34 -63.81 24.58
N ARG A 5 25.98 -62.57 24.93
CA ARG A 5 25.41 -62.28 26.25
C ARG A 5 24.48 -61.06 26.24
N SER A 6 23.34 -61.28 26.86
CA SER A 6 22.12 -60.47 26.93
C SER A 6 22.14 -59.36 27.99
N SER A 7 21.09 -58.54 27.92
CA SER A 7 20.27 -58.03 29.05
C SER A 7 20.61 -56.63 29.61
N ASN A 8 19.72 -55.64 29.41
CA ASN A 8 18.62 -55.31 30.35
C ASN A 8 17.96 -53.95 30.03
N ASN A 9 16.62 -53.95 30.04
CA ASN A 9 15.74 -52.79 30.28
C ASN A 9 15.63 -52.53 31.79
N LEU A 10 15.56 -51.27 32.23
CA LEU A 10 14.49 -50.76 33.12
C LEU A 10 14.63 -49.24 33.38
N GLU A 11 13.53 -48.52 33.12
CA GLU A 11 12.91 -47.45 33.93
C GLU A 11 13.74 -46.44 34.76
N GLN A 12 13.44 -45.15 34.57
CA GLN A 12 12.56 -44.33 35.44
C GLN A 12 13.07 -42.89 35.76
N GLN A 13 12.09 -41.97 35.78
CA GLN A 13 11.97 -40.70 36.52
C GLN A 13 12.52 -39.38 35.92
N LEU A 14 11.61 -38.43 35.65
CA LEU A 14 11.24 -37.25 36.48
C LEU A 14 10.28 -36.32 35.68
N THR A 15 8.98 -36.33 35.96
CA THR A 15 8.16 -35.39 36.79
C THR A 15 7.54 -34.19 36.07
N ASP A 16 6.20 -34.19 36.14
CA ASP A 16 5.26 -33.10 35.86
C ASP A 16 5.52 -31.81 36.63
N THR A 17 5.09 -30.67 36.07
CA THR A 17 4.19 -29.75 36.80
C THR A 17 3.17 -29.12 35.85
N SER A 18 1.91 -29.44 36.16
CA SER A 18 0.63 -28.79 35.83
C SER A 18 0.68 -27.27 36.14
N SER A 19 -0.15 -26.34 35.65
CA SER A 19 -1.61 -26.43 35.53
C SER A 19 -2.22 -25.09 35.04
N VAL A 20 -3.36 -25.17 34.32
CA VAL A 20 -4.56 -24.30 34.43
C VAL A 20 -4.53 -22.93 33.75
N ILE A 21 -5.39 -22.71 32.73
CA ILE A 21 -6.72 -22.05 32.84
C ILE A 21 -7.61 -22.54 31.69
N SER A 22 -8.87 -22.74 32.05
CA SER A 22 -10.02 -23.36 31.43
C SER A 22 -10.77 -22.52 30.38
N ASP A 23 -11.43 -23.25 29.47
CA ASP A 23 -12.73 -23.01 28.82
C ASP A 23 -13.43 -21.67 29.04
N ILE A 24 -13.65 -20.92 27.94
CA ILE A 24 -14.86 -20.11 27.75
C ILE A 24 -15.32 -20.25 26.29
N SER A 25 -16.43 -20.96 26.12
CA SER A 25 -17.31 -20.85 24.97
C SER A 25 -18.15 -19.57 25.12
N LEU A 26 -18.48 -18.88 24.01
CA LEU A 26 -19.83 -18.38 23.68
C LEU A 26 -19.86 -17.37 22.52
N LEU A 27 -20.74 -17.71 21.58
CA LEU A 27 -21.69 -16.90 20.82
C LEU A 27 -21.24 -15.72 19.95
N THR A 28 -21.32 -16.00 18.65
CA THR A 28 -21.71 -15.12 17.55
C THR A 28 -22.92 -14.23 17.87
N THR A 29 -22.77 -12.93 17.62
CA THR A 29 -23.89 -12.05 17.25
C THR A 29 -23.48 -11.18 16.05
N ASN A 30 -24.37 -11.16 15.06
CA ASN A 30 -24.23 -10.47 13.78
C ASN A 30 -24.21 -8.95 13.95
N THR A 31 -23.31 -8.26 13.23
CA THR A 31 -23.57 -6.88 12.78
C THR A 31 -22.77 -6.56 11.50
N GLU A 32 -23.53 -6.46 10.40
CA GLU A 32 -23.30 -5.75 9.13
C GLU A 32 -21.85 -5.46 8.69
N GLN A 33 -21.28 -6.39 7.91
CA GLN A 33 -20.07 -6.17 7.11
C GLN A 33 -20.43 -5.59 5.73
N GLU A 34 -19.96 -4.38 5.44
CA GLU A 34 -19.73 -3.93 4.07
C GLU A 34 -18.55 -4.72 3.49
N SER A 35 -18.85 -5.64 2.56
CA SER A 35 -17.84 -6.46 1.89
C SER A 35 -17.06 -5.62 0.87
N PHE A 36 -15.85 -5.19 1.28
CA PHE A 36 -14.83 -4.75 0.35
C PHE A 36 -14.39 -5.94 -0.49
N ILE A 37 -14.68 -5.88 -1.79
CA ILE A 37 -14.18 -6.85 -2.79
C ILE A 37 -12.67 -6.71 -2.83
N SER A 38 -11.98 -7.60 -2.11
CA SER A 38 -10.53 -7.73 -2.09
C SER A 38 -10.06 -8.54 -3.29
N ASN A 39 -10.05 -7.93 -4.48
CA ASN A 39 -9.42 -8.48 -5.70
C ASN A 39 -8.13 -7.72 -6.03
N SER A 40 -7.28 -7.54 -5.01
CA SER A 40 -5.89 -7.14 -5.19
C SER A 40 -5.03 -8.40 -5.02
N VAL A 41 -3.90 -8.45 -5.73
CA VAL A 41 -2.86 -9.52 -5.79
C VAL A 41 -2.16 -9.77 -4.42
N PHE A 42 -2.86 -9.57 -3.30
CA PHE A 42 -2.33 -9.68 -1.93
C PHE A 42 -3.22 -10.54 -0.99
N SER A 43 -4.05 -11.44 -1.54
CA SER A 43 -4.92 -12.31 -0.76
C SER A 43 -4.75 -13.79 -1.13
N ASN A 44 -4.38 -14.57 -0.11
CA ASN A 44 -4.26 -16.04 0.03
C ASN A 44 -2.86 -16.59 -0.35
N ASP A 45 -2.08 -17.22 0.54
CA ASP A 45 -2.41 -18.16 1.62
C ASP A 45 -1.58 -18.00 2.92
N LEU A 46 -2.15 -18.59 3.99
CA LEU A 46 -1.62 -18.98 5.31
C LEU A 46 -2.07 -18.16 6.54
N SER A 47 -2.90 -18.88 7.30
CA SER A 47 -3.40 -18.68 8.64
C SER A 47 -2.31 -18.52 9.72
N SER A 48 -2.72 -17.87 10.82
CA SER A 48 -2.12 -17.73 12.15
C SER A 48 -0.91 -16.80 12.33
N ILE A 49 -1.20 -15.50 12.47
CA ILE A 49 -0.51 -14.63 13.44
C ILE A 49 -1.60 -13.81 14.15
N SER A 50 -1.95 -14.23 15.37
CA SER A 50 -2.73 -13.41 16.30
C SER A 50 -1.76 -12.51 17.05
N THR A 51 -1.85 -11.20 16.79
CA THR A 51 -1.18 -10.13 17.53
C THR A 51 -1.63 -10.14 19.00
N ALA A 52 -0.68 -10.34 19.91
CA ALA A 52 -0.82 -9.89 21.29
C ALA A 52 -0.43 -8.40 21.34
N ASN A 53 -1.35 -7.54 21.80
CA ASN A 53 -1.07 -6.16 22.10
C ASN A 53 -0.01 -6.08 23.20
N THR A 54 1.17 -5.56 22.89
CA THR A 54 2.08 -5.00 23.88
C THR A 54 2.14 -3.50 23.64
N SER A 55 1.57 -2.75 24.59
CA SER A 55 1.82 -1.33 24.76
C SER A 55 3.31 -1.11 25.01
N VAL A 56 4.05 -0.70 23.99
CA VAL A 56 5.44 -0.27 24.14
C VAL A 56 5.44 1.20 24.48
N ASN A 57 5.78 1.47 25.73
CA ASN A 57 6.15 2.79 26.22
C ASN A 57 7.28 3.37 25.36
N GLN A 58 7.12 4.64 24.97
CA GLN A 58 8.23 5.48 24.55
C GLN A 58 9.23 5.59 25.71
N GLU A 59 10.30 4.81 25.67
CA GLU A 59 11.51 5.11 26.43
C GLU A 59 12.55 5.70 25.48
N SER A 60 12.59 7.03 25.49
CA SER A 60 13.72 7.81 25.01
C SER A 60 14.95 7.47 25.84
N ILE A 61 15.96 6.88 25.20
CA ILE A 61 17.30 6.74 25.77
C ILE A 61 17.91 8.15 25.89
N ILE A 62 17.75 8.75 27.07
CA ILE A 62 18.55 9.90 27.49
C ILE A 62 19.87 9.35 28.02
N GLY A 63 20.89 9.35 27.17
CA GLY A 63 22.27 9.15 27.59
C GLY A 63 22.67 10.29 28.52
N SER A 64 22.78 9.98 29.81
CA SER A 64 23.33 10.88 30.82
C SER A 64 24.85 10.98 30.64
N GLY A 65 25.27 12.01 29.89
CA GLY A 65 26.63 12.49 29.84
C GLY A 65 26.64 13.97 30.19
N SER A 66 26.85 14.27 31.46
CA SER A 66 27.08 15.63 31.96
C SER A 66 28.29 16.23 31.25
N ASN A 67 28.08 17.28 30.46
CA ASN A 67 29.04 18.38 30.32
C ASN A 67 28.34 19.62 29.75
N ASN A 68 28.57 20.73 30.47
CA ASN A 68 28.10 22.07 30.18
C ASN A 68 28.33 22.50 28.72
N GLY A 69 27.25 22.86 28.04
CA GLY A 69 27.26 23.49 26.73
C GLY A 69 25.91 24.14 26.44
N ASN A 70 25.80 25.42 26.79
CA ASN A 70 24.68 26.29 26.42
C ASN A 70 24.62 26.36 24.88
N GLY A 71 23.74 25.58 24.25
CA GLY A 71 23.57 25.55 22.81
C GLY A 71 22.10 25.42 22.48
N ASN A 72 21.43 26.53 22.23
CA ASN A 72 20.18 26.55 21.49
C ASN A 72 20.47 25.97 20.10
N GLY A 73 20.35 24.64 19.96
CA GLY A 73 20.53 23.93 18.70
C GLY A 73 19.46 24.41 17.73
N LYS A 74 19.78 25.42 16.93
CA LYS A 74 18.94 25.85 15.82
C LYS A 74 18.81 24.65 14.89
N GLN A 75 17.60 24.15 14.73
CA GLN A 75 17.28 23.09 13.77
C GLN A 75 17.80 23.52 12.40
N LEU A 76 18.60 22.67 11.76
CA LEU A 76 19.15 22.95 10.44
C LEU A 76 17.99 22.98 9.44
N VAL A 77 17.83 24.12 8.76
CA VAL A 77 16.80 24.31 7.73
C VAL A 77 17.49 24.42 6.39
N ILE A 78 17.11 23.56 5.44
CA ILE A 78 17.66 23.55 4.07
C ILE A 78 16.55 23.73 3.05
N THR A 79 16.92 24.14 1.83
CA THR A 79 15.98 24.21 0.71
C THR A 79 15.72 22.81 0.12
N LEU A 80 14.67 22.67 -0.68
CA LEU A 80 14.36 21.38 -1.32
C LEU A 80 15.45 21.02 -2.34
N GLU A 81 15.97 22.01 -3.06
CA GLU A 81 17.02 21.85 -4.07
C GLU A 81 18.32 21.35 -3.47
N GLU A 82 18.67 21.80 -2.25
CA GLU A 82 19.83 21.31 -1.49
C GLU A 82 19.63 19.90 -0.94
N ALA A 83 18.39 19.48 -0.72
CA ALA A 83 18.06 18.16 -0.20
C ALA A 83 18.04 17.08 -1.30
N LEU A 84 17.89 17.48 -2.56
CA LEU A 84 17.76 16.56 -3.68
C LEU A 84 19.13 16.09 -4.21
N PRO A 85 19.25 14.82 -4.63
CA PRO A 85 20.48 14.33 -5.26
C PRO A 85 20.82 15.13 -6.52
N SER A 86 22.08 15.55 -6.62
CA SER A 86 22.63 16.23 -7.81
C SER A 86 23.26 15.25 -8.80
N ASN A 87 23.63 14.05 -8.33
CA ASN A 87 24.17 12.97 -9.14
C ASN A 87 23.31 11.71 -8.95
N PHE A 88 23.06 10.98 -10.03
CA PHE A 88 22.24 9.78 -10.08
C PHE A 88 23.01 8.53 -10.51
N GLN A 89 24.30 8.66 -10.83
CA GLN A 89 25.10 7.59 -11.44
C GLN A 89 25.31 6.38 -10.54
N ASP A 90 25.22 6.55 -9.23
CA ASP A 90 25.32 5.50 -8.22
C ASP A 90 23.96 5.03 -7.67
N MET A 91 22.88 5.69 -8.08
CA MET A 91 21.51 5.34 -7.71
C MET A 91 20.89 4.31 -8.66
N TYR A 92 21.46 4.16 -9.85
CA TYR A 92 20.97 3.30 -10.92
C TYR A 92 22.07 2.34 -11.38
N SER A 93 21.69 1.14 -11.82
CA SER A 93 22.68 0.24 -12.41
C SER A 93 23.19 0.82 -13.73
N PRO A 94 24.47 0.59 -14.11
CA PRO A 94 25.04 1.14 -15.34
C PRO A 94 24.20 0.85 -16.59
N ASP A 95 23.59 -0.34 -16.65
CA ASP A 95 22.74 -0.78 -17.77
C ASP A 95 21.48 0.07 -17.94
N THR A 96 21.04 0.75 -16.88
CA THR A 96 19.81 1.55 -16.89
C THR A 96 20.05 3.03 -17.22
N LEU A 97 21.31 3.46 -17.32
CA LEU A 97 21.71 4.84 -17.64
C LEU A 97 21.88 5.09 -19.16
N ILE A 98 21.35 4.21 -20.01
CA ILE A 98 21.45 4.34 -21.47
C ILE A 98 20.57 5.49 -21.99
N ASP A 99 19.42 5.73 -21.34
CA ASP A 99 18.42 6.70 -21.77
C ASP A 99 18.08 7.68 -20.64
N VAL A 100 18.78 8.81 -20.62
CA VAL A 100 18.76 9.76 -19.49
C VAL A 100 18.03 11.05 -19.86
N LEU A 101 17.28 11.60 -18.92
CA LEU A 101 16.65 12.91 -18.96
C LEU A 101 17.69 14.03 -18.77
N PRO A 102 17.38 15.29 -19.12
CA PRO A 102 18.32 16.41 -18.94
C PRO A 102 18.80 16.62 -17.50
N ASN A 103 18.06 16.12 -16.51
CA ASN A 103 18.41 16.17 -15.09
C ASN A 103 19.30 15.00 -14.63
N GLY A 104 19.74 14.12 -15.53
CA GLY A 104 20.60 12.99 -15.18
C GLY A 104 19.85 11.72 -14.74
N ARG A 105 18.51 11.72 -14.72
CA ARG A 105 17.71 10.54 -14.32
C ARG A 105 17.29 9.68 -15.50
N PRO A 106 17.17 8.35 -15.37
CA PRO A 106 16.66 7.51 -16.45
C PRO A 106 15.25 7.90 -16.90
N LYS A 107 14.95 7.80 -18.20
CA LYS A 107 13.63 8.16 -18.76
C LYS A 107 12.48 7.34 -18.16
N PHE A 108 12.72 6.08 -17.79
CA PHE A 108 11.69 5.21 -17.21
C PHE A 108 11.18 5.67 -15.84
N THR A 109 11.89 6.60 -15.17
CA THR A 109 11.44 7.15 -13.88
C THR A 109 10.30 8.14 -14.04
N LYS A 110 10.03 8.62 -15.27
CA LYS A 110 8.87 9.45 -15.56
C LYS A 110 7.69 8.56 -15.95
N ARG A 111 6.57 8.69 -15.24
CA ARG A 111 5.36 7.90 -15.52
C ARG A 111 4.11 8.79 -15.51
N ASP A 112 3.16 8.46 -16.37
CA ASP A 112 1.84 9.10 -16.42
C ASP A 112 0.90 8.43 -15.39
N ILE A 113 1.17 8.72 -14.12
CA ILE A 113 0.42 8.23 -12.95
C ILE A 113 0.02 9.46 -12.12
N ILE A 114 -1.17 9.43 -11.52
CA ILE A 114 -1.65 10.50 -10.66
C ILE A 114 -0.64 10.85 -9.55
N ASP A 115 -0.34 12.13 -9.39
CA ASP A 115 0.59 12.65 -8.37
C ASP A 115 1.99 12.01 -8.37
N TRP A 116 2.43 11.49 -9.52
CA TRP A 116 3.72 10.80 -9.65
C TRP A 116 4.91 11.69 -9.28
N GLU A 117 5.02 12.88 -9.88
CA GLU A 117 6.17 13.76 -9.69
C GLU A 117 6.35 14.19 -8.23
N LEU A 118 5.25 14.48 -7.53
CA LEU A 118 5.26 14.81 -6.10
C LEU A 118 5.83 13.65 -5.26
N ASN A 119 5.35 12.44 -5.53
CA ASN A 119 5.71 11.26 -4.75
C ASN A 119 7.09 10.71 -5.11
N ASP A 120 7.54 10.94 -6.34
CA ASP A 120 8.89 10.68 -6.80
C ASP A 120 9.91 11.60 -6.10
N ILE A 121 9.58 12.87 -5.87
CA ILE A 121 10.39 13.76 -4.99
C ILE A 121 10.42 13.22 -3.56
N ARG A 122 9.28 12.81 -2.99
CA ARG A 122 9.25 12.23 -1.63
C ARG A 122 10.09 10.95 -1.53
N ALA A 123 10.13 10.14 -2.57
CA ALA A 123 10.98 8.95 -2.66
C ALA A 123 12.47 9.30 -2.73
N LEU A 124 12.84 10.38 -3.42
CA LEU A 124 14.22 10.91 -3.47
C LEU A 124 14.73 11.41 -2.11
N LEU A 125 13.82 11.80 -1.20
CA LEU A 125 14.16 12.26 0.15
C LEU A 125 14.36 11.12 1.17
N ILE A 126 14.27 9.87 0.72
CA ILE A 126 14.73 8.71 1.50
C ILE A 126 16.21 8.52 1.16
N VAL A 127 17.08 8.95 2.08
CA VAL A 127 18.53 9.02 1.87
C VAL A 127 19.27 7.91 2.61
N ASP A 128 20.28 7.33 1.95
CA ASP A 128 21.11 6.24 2.47
C ASP A 128 22.25 6.71 3.39
N SER A 129 22.68 7.95 3.21
CA SER A 129 23.78 8.58 3.94
C SER A 129 23.39 10.00 4.35
N LEU A 130 23.84 10.42 5.53
CA LEU A 130 23.70 11.81 5.97
C LEU A 130 24.85 12.62 5.36
N GLU A 131 24.52 13.74 4.73
CA GLU A 131 25.54 14.62 4.17
C GLU A 131 26.42 15.21 5.28
N PRO A 132 27.75 15.35 5.08
CA PRO A 132 28.66 15.87 6.10
C PRO A 132 28.28 17.28 6.59
N ASN A 133 27.67 18.09 5.71
CA ASN A 133 27.20 19.44 6.02
C ASN A 133 25.98 19.46 6.96
N TRP A 134 25.31 18.32 7.20
CA TRP A 134 24.14 18.24 8.07
C TRP A 134 24.49 18.06 9.56
N ASN A 135 25.78 18.02 9.92
CA ASN A 135 26.26 17.91 11.30
C ASN A 135 25.63 16.72 12.06
N ASN A 136 25.45 15.57 11.39
CA ASN A 136 24.80 14.37 11.93
C ASN A 136 23.35 14.58 12.40
N GLN A 137 22.64 15.59 11.89
CA GLN A 137 21.23 15.84 12.16
C GLN A 137 20.41 15.74 10.86
N ILE A 138 19.15 15.34 10.95
CA ILE A 138 18.24 15.36 9.80
C ILE A 138 17.68 16.78 9.66
N PRO A 139 17.96 17.52 8.57
CA PRO A 139 17.48 18.87 8.42
C PRO A 139 15.99 18.91 8.10
N VAL A 140 15.36 20.05 8.38
CA VAL A 140 13.99 20.34 7.97
C VAL A 140 14.00 21.10 6.66
N ILE A 141 13.20 20.63 5.70
CA ILE A 141 13.06 21.31 4.41
C ILE A 141 12.18 22.54 4.60
N SER A 142 12.68 23.71 4.18
CA SER A 142 11.93 24.95 4.12
C SER A 142 10.88 24.87 3.01
N SER A 143 9.70 24.34 3.34
CA SER A 143 8.55 24.26 2.42
C SER A 143 7.34 24.90 3.08
N ARG A 144 6.56 25.67 2.31
CA ARG A 144 5.39 26.43 2.79
C ARG A 144 4.34 25.55 3.48
N GLU A 145 4.29 24.28 3.11
CA GLU A 145 3.24 23.34 3.54
C GLU A 145 3.79 22.09 4.24
N ASN A 146 5.09 22.05 4.60
CA ASN A 146 5.73 20.87 5.23
C ASN A 146 5.40 19.55 4.50
N ILE A 147 5.36 19.59 3.16
CA ILE A 147 4.99 18.44 2.32
C ILE A 147 6.13 17.43 2.21
N PHE A 148 7.36 17.90 2.40
CA PHE A 148 8.59 17.16 2.19
C PHE A 148 9.28 16.89 3.52
N LYS A 149 9.69 15.64 3.71
CA LYS A 149 10.38 15.16 4.90
C LYS A 149 11.52 14.26 4.47
N ILE A 150 12.71 14.53 5.00
CA ILE A 150 13.88 13.67 4.81
C ILE A 150 13.76 12.49 5.76
N GLN A 151 14.00 11.29 5.22
CA GLN A 151 14.02 10.06 5.99
C GLN A 151 15.36 9.37 5.76
N TYR A 152 16.01 8.98 6.85
CA TYR A 152 17.30 8.31 6.80
C TYR A 152 17.11 6.79 6.81
N LEU A 153 17.67 6.12 5.81
CA LEU A 153 17.61 4.67 5.64
C LEU A 153 18.97 4.11 5.23
N PRO A 154 19.86 3.77 6.18
CA PRO A 154 21.19 3.29 5.86
C PRO A 154 21.20 1.91 5.20
N LEU A 155 22.27 1.63 4.43
CA LEU A 155 22.42 0.43 3.60
C LEU A 155 22.50 -0.89 4.38
N ASP A 156 22.90 -0.83 5.66
CA ASP A 156 22.97 -1.94 6.60
C ASP A 156 21.66 -2.14 7.39
N SER A 157 20.60 -1.43 7.02
CA SER A 157 19.29 -1.56 7.67
C SER A 157 18.73 -2.97 7.53
N SER A 158 18.14 -3.47 8.62
CA SER A 158 17.38 -4.72 8.59
C SER A 158 16.11 -4.60 7.75
N ASP A 159 15.61 -5.73 7.24
CA ASP A 159 14.38 -5.78 6.44
C ASP A 159 13.20 -5.12 7.16
N ASN A 160 13.06 -5.36 8.47
CA ASN A 160 12.02 -4.73 9.30
C ASN A 160 12.15 -3.21 9.34
N ARG A 161 13.38 -2.68 9.42
CA ARG A 161 13.63 -1.23 9.42
C ARG A 161 13.32 -0.61 8.07
N ILE A 162 13.68 -1.29 6.97
CA ILE A 162 13.34 -0.86 5.61
C ILE A 162 11.82 -0.81 5.44
N ILE A 163 11.12 -1.89 5.82
CA ILE A 163 9.65 -1.99 5.74
C ILE A 163 9.02 -0.86 6.55
N GLN A 164 9.44 -0.67 7.80
CA GLN A 164 8.91 0.39 8.66
C GLN A 164 9.10 1.77 8.03
N THR A 165 10.29 2.06 7.51
CA THR A 165 10.59 3.35 6.88
C THR A 165 9.73 3.60 5.64
N LEU A 166 9.53 2.60 4.79
CA LEU A 166 8.65 2.71 3.62
C LEU A 166 7.18 2.93 4.02
N VAL A 167 6.72 2.23 5.05
CA VAL A 167 5.35 2.30 5.56
C VAL A 167 5.06 3.63 6.25
N GLU A 168 6.02 4.19 6.97
CA GLU A 168 5.90 5.49 7.65
C GLU A 168 6.19 6.68 6.72
N SER A 169 6.68 6.43 5.51
CA SER A 169 7.00 7.49 4.55
C SER A 169 5.77 8.28 4.12
N ASP A 170 6.00 9.51 3.66
CA ASP A 170 4.95 10.38 3.11
C ASP A 170 4.58 10.04 1.65
N ILE A 171 5.14 8.97 1.08
CA ILE A 171 4.84 8.51 -0.29
C ILE A 171 3.35 8.13 -0.37
N TYR A 172 2.64 8.78 -1.29
CA TYR A 172 1.20 8.73 -1.52
C TYR A 172 0.37 8.97 -0.25
N ARG A 173 0.80 9.88 0.64
CA ARG A 173 0.05 10.20 1.87
C ARG A 173 -1.40 10.63 1.60
N GLU A 174 -1.63 11.36 0.52
CA GLU A 174 -2.94 11.91 0.12
C GLU A 174 -4.01 10.83 -0.19
N THR A 175 -3.60 9.63 -0.59
CA THR A 175 -4.52 8.56 -0.96
C THR A 175 -5.09 7.82 0.25
N ASN A 176 -4.51 8.04 1.43
CA ASN A 176 -4.88 7.39 2.69
C ASN A 176 -4.96 5.86 2.56
N PHE A 177 -3.92 5.25 1.96
CA PHE A 177 -3.82 3.80 1.90
C PHE A 177 -3.87 3.17 3.29
N HIS A 178 -4.63 2.08 3.42
CA HIS A 178 -4.68 1.32 4.66
C HIS A 178 -3.28 0.80 5.03
N ILE A 179 -2.92 0.89 6.30
CA ILE A 179 -1.59 0.50 6.79
C ILE A 179 -1.19 -0.93 6.36
N ASN A 180 -2.12 -1.88 6.48
CA ASN A 180 -1.91 -3.27 6.05
C ASN A 180 -1.53 -3.41 4.57
N PHE A 181 -2.08 -2.58 3.68
CA PHE A 181 -1.73 -2.60 2.27
C PHE A 181 -0.28 -2.13 2.06
N ARG A 182 0.13 -1.06 2.76
CA ARG A 182 1.50 -0.54 2.73
C ARG A 182 2.49 -1.58 3.27
N VAL A 183 2.18 -2.18 4.42
CA VAL A 183 3.01 -3.22 5.05
C VAL A 183 3.17 -4.41 4.10
N LYS A 184 2.08 -4.97 3.58
CA LYS A 184 2.15 -6.10 2.64
C LYS A 184 2.99 -5.78 1.40
N SER A 185 2.78 -4.60 0.82
CA SER A 185 3.53 -4.16 -0.36
C SER A 185 5.02 -4.03 -0.06
N ALA A 186 5.38 -3.37 1.04
CA ALA A 186 6.77 -3.20 1.47
C ALA A 186 7.43 -4.54 1.79
N THR A 187 6.76 -5.42 2.55
CA THR A 187 7.28 -6.76 2.88
C THR A 187 7.56 -7.58 1.63
N TYR A 188 6.63 -7.58 0.66
CA TYR A 188 6.82 -8.29 -0.59
C TYR A 188 8.04 -7.77 -1.37
N ILE A 189 8.13 -6.44 -1.53
CA ILE A 189 9.23 -5.81 -2.27
C ILE A 189 10.58 -6.12 -1.62
N VAL A 190 10.69 -5.94 -0.31
CA VAL A 190 11.94 -6.20 0.44
C VAL A 190 12.33 -7.67 0.35
N LYS A 191 11.38 -8.59 0.52
CA LYS A 191 11.62 -10.04 0.37
C LYS A 191 12.14 -10.39 -1.03
N THR A 192 11.49 -9.88 -2.08
CA THR A 192 11.91 -10.13 -3.45
C THR A 192 13.27 -9.50 -3.76
N ALA A 193 13.54 -8.29 -3.26
CA ALA A 193 14.83 -7.65 -3.41
C ALA A 193 15.94 -8.45 -2.71
N ARG A 194 15.67 -8.96 -1.51
CA ARG A 194 16.62 -9.80 -0.76
C ARG A 194 16.95 -11.10 -1.51
N GLN A 195 15.95 -11.75 -2.11
CA GLN A 195 16.16 -12.93 -2.95
C GLN A 195 17.04 -12.63 -4.17
N ARG A 196 16.84 -11.47 -4.83
CA ARG A 196 17.68 -11.03 -5.96
C ARG A 196 19.11 -10.73 -5.51
N HIS A 197 19.26 -10.05 -4.38
CA HIS A 197 20.56 -9.72 -3.80
C HIS A 197 21.38 -10.99 -3.51
N VAL A 198 20.80 -11.97 -2.81
CA VAL A 198 21.46 -13.26 -2.53
C VAL A 198 21.85 -13.96 -3.82
N ARG A 199 20.98 -13.99 -4.83
CA ARG A 199 21.28 -14.59 -6.14
C ARG A 199 22.47 -13.89 -6.82
N MET A 200 22.45 -12.56 -6.87
CA MET A 200 23.53 -11.76 -7.45
C MET A 200 24.87 -12.02 -6.74
N LEU A 201 24.87 -12.12 -5.41
CA LEU A 201 26.09 -12.45 -4.66
C LEU A 201 26.58 -13.88 -4.93
N LYS A 202 25.66 -14.85 -5.03
CA LYS A 202 26.00 -16.23 -5.43
C LYS A 202 26.67 -16.26 -6.80
N ASP A 203 26.12 -15.52 -7.77
CA ASP A 203 26.65 -15.44 -9.12
C ASP A 203 28.05 -14.78 -9.14
N LEU A 204 28.23 -13.70 -8.37
CA LEU A 204 29.49 -12.95 -8.30
C LEU A 204 30.62 -13.72 -7.61
N TYR A 205 30.31 -14.45 -6.54
CA TYR A 205 31.29 -15.22 -5.77
C TYR A 205 31.36 -16.71 -6.17
N HIS A 206 30.61 -17.12 -7.20
CA HIS A 206 30.50 -18.50 -7.67
C HIS A 206 30.17 -19.51 -6.54
N ILE A 207 29.28 -19.12 -5.62
CA ILE A 207 28.86 -19.93 -4.48
C ILE A 207 27.70 -20.84 -4.92
N GLN A 208 27.90 -22.16 -4.86
CA GLN A 208 26.89 -23.17 -5.20
C GLN A 208 26.10 -23.69 -3.99
N ASP A 209 26.47 -23.30 -2.77
CA ASP A 209 25.93 -23.87 -1.53
C ASP A 209 24.74 -23.07 -1.01
N ASP A 210 23.59 -23.73 -0.84
CA ASP A 210 22.34 -23.15 -0.32
C ASP A 210 22.36 -22.95 1.20
N LEU A 211 23.31 -23.56 1.92
CA LEU A 211 23.42 -23.42 3.38
C LEU A 211 23.83 -22.00 3.82
N ARG A 212 24.35 -21.14 2.92
CA ARG A 212 24.80 -19.77 3.21
C ARG A 212 23.78 -18.68 2.91
N ASP A 213 22.56 -19.04 2.54
CA ASP A 213 21.53 -18.07 2.15
C ASP A 213 21.20 -17.08 3.28
N THR A 214 21.20 -17.56 4.52
CA THR A 214 20.94 -16.71 5.70
C THR A 214 22.07 -15.72 5.96
N GLU A 215 23.32 -16.10 5.73
CA GLU A 215 24.48 -15.21 5.92
C GLU A 215 24.53 -14.15 4.82
N LEU A 216 24.32 -14.57 3.57
CA LEU A 216 24.22 -13.69 2.40
C LEU A 216 22.99 -12.78 2.47
N ALA A 217 21.91 -13.19 3.15
CA ALA A 217 20.75 -12.33 3.34
C ALA A 217 21.04 -11.17 4.31
N ASN A 218 22.03 -11.31 5.19
CA ASN A 218 22.39 -10.28 6.16
C ASN A 218 23.41 -9.26 5.63
N THR A 219 23.88 -9.39 4.38
CA THR A 219 24.78 -8.39 3.80
C THR A 219 24.03 -7.09 3.46
N PRO A 220 24.72 -5.94 3.56
CA PRO A 220 24.11 -4.65 3.24
C PRO A 220 23.76 -4.57 1.76
N PHE A 221 22.67 -3.87 1.45
CA PHE A 221 22.30 -3.60 0.07
C PHE A 221 23.28 -2.62 -0.58
N LEU A 222 23.47 -2.74 -1.89
CA LEU A 222 24.12 -1.69 -2.68
C LEU A 222 23.17 -0.50 -2.85
N ARG A 223 23.71 0.69 -3.08
CA ARG A 223 22.93 1.94 -3.18
C ARG A 223 21.81 1.85 -4.22
N TYR A 224 22.11 1.30 -5.40
CA TYR A 224 21.12 1.09 -6.46
C TYR A 224 20.05 0.04 -6.09
N GLU A 225 20.37 -0.95 -5.25
CA GLU A 225 19.39 -1.96 -4.80
C GLU A 225 18.39 -1.35 -3.83
N LEU A 226 18.88 -0.57 -2.85
CA LEU A 226 18.02 0.15 -1.93
C LEU A 226 17.14 1.16 -2.68
N ARG A 227 17.71 1.86 -3.66
CA ARG A 227 16.94 2.76 -4.53
C ARG A 227 15.84 2.03 -5.29
N ASN A 228 16.16 0.88 -5.87
CA ASN A 228 15.18 0.05 -6.57
C ASN A 228 14.06 -0.44 -5.65
N ILE A 229 14.35 -0.76 -4.38
CA ILE A 229 13.33 -1.08 -3.37
C ILE A 229 12.36 0.10 -3.19
N VAL A 230 12.89 1.31 -3.00
CA VAL A 230 12.07 2.53 -2.82
C VAL A 230 11.23 2.82 -4.08
N GLU A 231 11.81 2.71 -5.26
CA GLU A 231 11.11 2.97 -6.53
C GLU A 231 10.00 1.94 -6.82
N ASN A 232 10.23 0.66 -6.53
CA ASN A 232 9.18 -0.36 -6.65
C ASN A 232 8.04 -0.11 -5.66
N PHE A 233 8.35 0.38 -4.46
CA PHE A 233 7.33 0.74 -3.49
C PHE A 233 6.50 1.93 -3.98
N LEU A 234 7.15 2.99 -4.46
CA LEU A 234 6.51 4.13 -5.11
C LEU A 234 5.62 3.68 -6.28
N LEU A 235 6.13 2.82 -7.16
CA LEU A 235 5.39 2.32 -8.32
C LEU A 235 4.14 1.55 -7.91
N ASN A 236 4.24 0.63 -6.95
CA ASN A 236 3.10 -0.14 -6.46
C ASN A 236 2.01 0.76 -5.86
N LEU A 237 2.40 1.76 -5.06
CA LEU A 237 1.46 2.73 -4.50
C LEU A 237 0.81 3.58 -5.61
N GLY A 238 1.58 4.00 -6.61
CA GLY A 238 1.08 4.79 -7.73
C GLY A 238 0.10 4.04 -8.62
N VAL A 239 0.41 2.79 -8.96
CA VAL A 239 -0.48 1.92 -9.72
C VAL A 239 -1.80 1.72 -8.96
N GLU A 240 -1.75 1.41 -7.67
CA GLU A 240 -2.96 1.25 -6.85
C GLU A 240 -3.79 2.55 -6.79
N SER A 241 -3.14 3.71 -6.62
CA SER A 241 -3.80 5.01 -6.61
C SER A 241 -4.56 5.26 -7.92
N GLN A 242 -3.88 5.03 -9.04
CA GLN A 242 -4.45 5.17 -10.37
C GLN A 242 -5.62 4.19 -10.60
N CYS A 243 -5.46 2.93 -10.20
CA CYS A 243 -6.51 1.91 -10.30
C CYS A 243 -7.77 2.35 -9.55
N ARG A 244 -7.65 2.86 -8.31
CA ARG A 244 -8.79 3.36 -7.54
C ARG A 244 -9.48 4.54 -8.21
N SER A 245 -8.69 5.48 -8.73
CA SER A 245 -9.21 6.66 -9.43
C SER A 245 -9.99 6.28 -10.68
N ASP A 246 -9.41 5.43 -11.53
CA ASP A 246 -10.01 5.02 -12.79
C ASP A 246 -11.19 4.08 -12.58
N PHE A 247 -11.13 3.19 -11.59
CA PHE A 247 -12.29 2.38 -11.20
C PHE A 247 -13.47 3.24 -10.76
N LYS A 248 -13.24 4.30 -9.97
CA LYS A 248 -14.31 5.23 -9.54
C LYS A 248 -14.91 5.99 -10.72
N LYS A 249 -14.08 6.43 -11.67
CA LYS A 249 -14.54 7.09 -12.91
C LYS A 249 -15.37 6.12 -13.76
N ASN A 250 -14.86 4.92 -13.99
CA ASN A 250 -15.52 3.90 -14.80
C ASN A 250 -16.84 3.45 -14.16
N CYS A 251 -16.89 3.26 -12.84
CA CYS A 251 -18.13 2.98 -12.12
C CYS A 251 -19.19 4.07 -12.36
N SER A 252 -18.79 5.34 -12.35
CA SER A 252 -19.68 6.48 -12.61
C SER A 252 -20.19 6.48 -14.04
N VAL A 253 -19.33 6.16 -15.02
CA VAL A 253 -19.69 6.04 -16.44
C VAL A 253 -20.70 4.92 -16.66
N VAL A 254 -20.44 3.71 -16.15
CA VAL A 254 -21.36 2.57 -16.31
C VAL A 254 -22.70 2.84 -15.64
N LYS A 255 -22.72 3.48 -14.45
CA LYS A 255 -23.96 3.90 -13.80
C LYS A 255 -24.74 4.94 -14.62
N LYS A 256 -24.05 5.85 -15.30
CA LYS A 256 -24.67 6.83 -16.21
C LYS A 256 -25.26 6.13 -17.45
N GLN A 257 -24.52 5.22 -18.06
CA GLN A 257 -24.97 4.44 -19.22
C GLN A 257 -26.19 3.56 -18.88
N LYS A 258 -26.21 2.90 -17.73
CA LYS A 258 -27.40 2.15 -17.29
C LYS A 258 -28.63 3.05 -17.12
N ARG A 259 -28.48 4.23 -16.50
CA ARG A 259 -29.60 5.19 -16.38
C ARG A 259 -30.17 5.61 -17.73
N GLN A 260 -29.30 5.82 -18.72
CA GLN A 260 -29.69 6.14 -20.09
C GLN A 260 -30.41 4.98 -20.78
N LEU A 261 -29.88 3.76 -20.65
CA LEU A 261 -30.46 2.55 -21.24
C LEU A 261 -31.87 2.27 -20.71
N TYR A 262 -32.09 2.47 -19.40
CA TYR A 262 -33.41 2.30 -18.78
C TYR A 262 -34.32 3.53 -18.93
N GLY A 263 -33.98 4.49 -19.80
CA GLY A 263 -34.83 5.62 -20.17
C GLY A 263 -35.09 6.63 -19.06
N LEU A 264 -34.29 6.63 -17.99
CA LEU A 264 -34.48 7.51 -16.83
C LEU A 264 -33.89 8.92 -17.00
N ASP A 265 -33.14 9.18 -18.07
CA ASP A 265 -32.65 10.52 -18.41
C ASP A 265 -33.76 11.42 -19.03
N ASN A 266 -34.94 10.86 -19.38
CA ASN A 266 -36.01 11.56 -20.11
C ASN A 266 -37.39 11.65 -19.40
N MET A 267 -37.50 11.49 -18.07
CA MET A 267 -38.68 12.02 -17.36
C MET A 267 -38.57 13.54 -17.15
N MET A 268 -38.48 14.30 -18.25
CA MET A 268 -39.17 15.58 -18.33
C MET A 268 -40.65 15.24 -18.43
N PHE A 269 -41.41 15.53 -17.37
CA PHE A 269 -42.86 15.43 -17.43
C PHE A 269 -43.34 16.42 -18.50
N ILE A 270 -43.91 15.91 -19.59
CA ILE A 270 -44.85 16.67 -20.39
C ILE A 270 -46.06 16.89 -19.46
N ASP A 271 -46.17 18.08 -18.88
CA ASP A 271 -47.45 18.54 -18.37
C ASP A 271 -48.40 18.65 -19.57
N ASP A 272 -49.64 18.20 -19.43
CA ASP A 272 -50.73 18.25 -20.44
C ASP A 272 -51.17 19.69 -20.79
N ASP A 273 -50.34 20.68 -20.48
CA ASP A 273 -50.58 22.08 -20.78
C ASP A 273 -49.22 22.74 -21.04
N GLY A 274 -48.82 22.81 -22.32
CA GLY A 274 -47.47 23.09 -22.81
C GLY A 274 -46.83 24.41 -22.34
N THR A 275 -46.47 24.51 -21.07
CA THR A 275 -45.81 25.67 -20.47
C THR A 275 -44.58 25.27 -19.69
N VAL A 276 -43.42 25.68 -20.21
CA VAL A 276 -42.11 25.47 -19.60
C VAL A 276 -41.96 26.41 -18.40
N SER A 277 -41.92 25.87 -17.18
CA SER A 277 -41.58 26.63 -15.97
C SER A 277 -40.43 25.96 -15.20
N ASN A 278 -39.24 26.54 -15.32
CA ASN A 278 -38.13 26.35 -14.39
C ASN A 278 -38.50 26.92 -13.01
N ARG A 279 -38.79 26.08 -12.02
CA ARG A 279 -38.75 26.47 -10.60
C ARG A 279 -38.49 25.28 -9.68
N SER A 280 -37.37 25.38 -8.97
CA SER A 280 -36.77 24.41 -8.07
C SER A 280 -37.45 24.30 -6.70
N ASP A 281 -37.34 23.09 -6.15
CA ASP A 281 -37.23 22.72 -4.73
C ASP A 281 -38.41 22.78 -3.74
N ALA A 282 -39.54 23.44 -4.03
CA ALA A 282 -40.68 23.41 -3.09
C ALA A 282 -41.70 22.27 -3.30
N LYS A 283 -41.67 21.59 -4.45
CA LYS A 283 -42.72 20.64 -4.86
C LYS A 283 -42.50 19.18 -4.41
N THR A 284 -41.38 18.83 -3.78
CA THR A 284 -41.03 17.43 -3.48
C THR A 284 -41.76 16.85 -2.26
N LEU A 285 -42.08 17.67 -1.24
CA LEU A 285 -42.77 17.21 -0.03
C LEU A 285 -44.29 17.06 -0.23
N LEU A 286 -44.94 18.05 -0.85
CA LEU A 286 -46.38 17.98 -1.15
C LEU A 286 -46.66 16.84 -2.15
N LYS A 287 -45.79 16.65 -3.14
CA LYS A 287 -45.87 15.56 -4.12
C LYS A 287 -45.62 14.19 -3.47
N LYS A 288 -44.69 14.08 -2.51
CA LYS A 288 -44.52 12.86 -1.70
C LYS A 288 -45.75 12.56 -0.84
N ALA A 289 -46.39 13.57 -0.26
CA ALA A 289 -47.58 13.40 0.57
C ALA A 289 -48.82 12.95 -0.24
N ILE A 290 -49.03 13.51 -1.43
CA ILE A 290 -50.16 13.16 -2.31
C ILE A 290 -49.99 11.77 -2.94
N ILE A 291 -48.76 11.38 -3.32
CA ILE A 291 -48.52 10.07 -3.94
C ILE A 291 -48.56 8.94 -2.90
N ASN A 292 -48.11 9.17 -1.65
CA ASN A 292 -48.26 8.18 -0.58
C ASN A 292 -49.72 7.95 -0.17
N SER A 293 -50.59 8.95 -0.35
CA SER A 293 -52.02 8.80 -0.07
C SER A 293 -52.79 8.11 -1.21
N ALA A 294 -52.28 8.16 -2.45
CA ALA A 294 -52.88 7.49 -3.61
C ALA A 294 -52.54 5.97 -3.71
N ASN A 295 -51.50 5.50 -3.04
CA ASN A 295 -51.05 4.09 -3.10
C ASN A 295 -51.83 3.12 -2.19
N ASN A 296 -52.93 3.56 -1.58
CA ASN A 296 -53.75 2.71 -0.70
C ASN A 296 -54.98 2.09 -1.40
N CYS A 297 -55.03 2.11 -2.73
CA CYS A 297 -56.01 1.36 -3.52
C CYS A 297 -55.27 0.36 -4.42
N GLY A 298 -55.56 -0.93 -4.21
CA GLY A 298 -54.76 -2.06 -4.68
C GLY A 298 -54.42 -2.04 -6.16
N SER A 299 -53.11 -2.03 -6.45
CA SER A 299 -52.55 -2.60 -7.67
C SER A 299 -51.06 -2.89 -7.46
N VAL A 300 -50.57 -3.90 -8.16
CA VAL A 300 -49.29 -4.58 -7.99
C VAL A 300 -48.11 -3.61 -7.86
N ASN A 301 -47.47 -3.64 -6.68
CA ASN A 301 -46.34 -2.80 -6.29
C ASN A 301 -45.06 -3.19 -7.06
N VAL A 302 -44.83 -2.58 -8.21
CA VAL A 302 -43.46 -2.47 -8.76
C VAL A 302 -42.85 -1.20 -8.19
N ASN A 303 -42.06 -1.36 -7.13
CA ASN A 303 -41.30 -0.30 -6.46
C ASN A 303 -40.30 0.37 -7.43
N ARG A 304 -40.76 1.33 -8.24
CA ARG A 304 -39.94 2.07 -9.23
C ARG A 304 -39.15 3.25 -8.65
N ASN A 305 -39.44 3.68 -7.43
CA ASN A 305 -38.99 4.99 -6.93
C ASN A 305 -37.67 5.00 -6.14
N ASN A 306 -36.92 3.89 -6.11
CA ASN A 306 -35.60 3.81 -5.48
C ASN A 306 -34.62 2.92 -6.27
N MET A 307 -34.61 2.99 -7.61
CA MET A 307 -33.56 2.33 -8.40
C MET A 307 -32.23 3.09 -8.26
N THR A 308 -31.56 2.90 -7.13
CA THR A 308 -30.11 3.07 -7.09
C THR A 308 -29.53 1.99 -8.01
N PHE A 309 -29.03 2.36 -9.18
CA PHE A 309 -28.29 1.45 -10.06
C PHE A 309 -26.99 1.02 -9.37
N LYS A 310 -27.09 -0.02 -8.54
CA LYS A 310 -25.96 -0.68 -7.92
C LYS A 310 -25.37 -1.63 -8.97
N LEU A 311 -24.07 -1.48 -9.23
CA LEU A 311 -23.33 -2.46 -10.02
C LEU A 311 -23.27 -3.77 -9.24
N SER A 312 -23.47 -4.89 -9.93
CA SER A 312 -23.29 -6.20 -9.31
C SER A 312 -21.84 -6.38 -8.86
N GLN A 313 -21.62 -7.29 -7.93
CA GLN A 313 -20.27 -7.62 -7.47
C GLN A 313 -19.38 -8.15 -8.60
N GLU A 314 -19.95 -8.96 -9.49
CA GLU A 314 -19.27 -9.48 -10.69
C GLU A 314 -18.91 -8.36 -11.69
N GLU A 315 -19.82 -7.41 -11.93
CA GLU A 315 -19.56 -6.26 -12.79
C GLU A 315 -18.42 -5.39 -12.24
N LYS A 316 -18.42 -5.18 -10.92
CA LYS A 316 -17.33 -4.44 -10.25
C LYS A 316 -16.00 -5.20 -10.36
N ALA A 317 -16.00 -6.52 -10.16
CA ALA A 317 -14.80 -7.34 -10.27
C ALA A 317 -14.22 -7.29 -11.69
N LYS A 318 -15.08 -7.43 -12.72
CA LYS A 318 -14.67 -7.30 -14.12
C LYS A 318 -14.14 -5.91 -14.44
N LEU A 319 -14.83 -4.87 -13.98
CA LEU A 319 -14.39 -3.50 -14.21
C LEU A 319 -13.05 -3.18 -13.54
N TRP A 320 -12.85 -3.69 -12.33
CA TRP A 320 -11.58 -3.57 -11.62
C TRP A 320 -10.44 -4.26 -12.38
N TYR A 321 -10.69 -5.48 -12.85
CA TYR A 321 -9.76 -6.23 -13.70
C TYR A 321 -9.40 -5.46 -14.98
N ASP A 322 -10.39 -4.93 -15.69
CA ASP A 322 -10.18 -4.16 -16.93
C ASP A 322 -9.34 -2.89 -16.67
N VAL A 323 -9.56 -2.24 -15.51
CA VAL A 323 -8.78 -1.07 -15.09
C VAL A 323 -7.33 -1.43 -14.82
N GLN A 324 -7.07 -2.50 -14.07
CA GLN A 324 -5.71 -2.96 -13.79
C GLN A 324 -4.98 -3.28 -15.10
N LEU A 325 -5.58 -4.10 -15.96
CA LEU A 325 -4.99 -4.48 -17.24
C LEU A 325 -4.64 -3.27 -18.11
N ASN A 326 -5.52 -2.27 -18.15
CA ASN A 326 -5.28 -1.04 -18.91
C ASN A 326 -4.09 -0.25 -18.34
N ILE A 327 -4.00 -0.10 -17.01
CA ILE A 327 -2.91 0.64 -16.36
C ILE A 327 -1.57 -0.08 -16.58
N TYR A 328 -1.49 -1.39 -16.36
CA TYR A 328 -0.26 -2.14 -16.60
C TYR A 328 0.19 -2.07 -18.06
N ARG A 329 -0.75 -2.17 -19.02
CA ARG A 329 -0.45 -2.00 -20.45
C ARG A 329 0.05 -0.59 -20.76
N ARG A 330 -0.59 0.46 -20.21
CA ARG A 330 -0.19 1.86 -20.42
C ARG A 330 1.21 2.16 -19.87
N LEU A 331 1.59 1.47 -18.80
CA LEU A 331 2.90 1.62 -18.16
C LEU A 331 3.97 0.68 -18.74
N GLU A 332 3.64 -0.08 -19.79
CA GLU A 332 4.52 -1.07 -20.43
C GLU A 332 5.11 -2.06 -19.42
N LEU A 333 4.29 -2.47 -18.44
CA LEU A 333 4.65 -3.44 -17.42
C LEU A 333 4.09 -4.81 -17.83
N ASP A 334 4.96 -5.82 -17.84
CA ASP A 334 4.60 -7.21 -18.11
C ASP A 334 3.85 -7.84 -16.92
N TRP A 335 2.58 -7.46 -16.74
CA TRP A 335 1.70 -8.05 -15.73
C TRP A 335 0.73 -9.03 -16.38
N GLN A 336 0.65 -10.23 -15.80
CA GLN A 336 -0.38 -11.20 -16.12
C GLN A 336 -1.26 -11.43 -14.88
N PRO A 337 -2.59 -11.36 -15.00
CA PRO A 337 -3.47 -11.72 -13.91
C PRO A 337 -3.33 -13.20 -13.60
N ASP A 338 -3.32 -13.54 -12.31
CA ASP A 338 -3.49 -14.92 -11.88
C ASP A 338 -4.83 -15.43 -12.42
N ASN A 339 -4.79 -16.56 -13.13
CA ASN A 339 -5.98 -17.16 -13.73
C ASN A 339 -7.07 -17.28 -12.65
N ILE A 340 -8.17 -16.55 -12.84
CA ILE A 340 -9.38 -16.68 -12.03
C ILE A 340 -9.87 -18.11 -12.26
N ARG A 341 -9.65 -18.99 -11.27
CA ARG A 341 -10.18 -20.36 -11.28
C ARG A 341 -11.58 -20.40 -10.70
#